data_AF-E6QGI0-F1
#
_entry.id   AF-E6QGI0-F1
#
_cell.length_a   1.000
_cell.length_b   1.000
_cell.length_c   1.000
_cell.angle_alpha   90.00
_cell.angle_beta   90.00
_cell.angle_gamma   90.00
#
_symmetry.space_group_name_H-M   'P 1'
#
loop_
_entity.id
_entity.type
_entity.pdbx_description
1 polymer ?
#
loop_
_entity_poly.entity_id
_entity_poly.type
_entity_poly.pdbx_seq_one_letter_code
_entity_poly.pdbx_strand_id
1 'polypeptide(L)'
;MARVLVILWFAISFSNAVLGNFALVVWLRVRGVRFPHSSAGNPGYVLNRYRDWCEQHDLSARRVVIYSYFSIIDVLLSSPIAILILAGGHH
;
A
#
# COMPACT_ATOMS: atom_id res chain seq x y z
N MET A 1 -0.18 -25.38 11.30
CA MET A 1 0.04 -24.03 11.89
C MET A 1 0.73 -23.06 10.93
N ALA A 2 1.84 -23.43 10.27
CA ALA A 2 2.54 -22.53 9.33
C ALA A 2 1.67 -21.92 8.22
N ARG A 3 0.74 -22.69 7.62
CA ARG A 3 -0.18 -22.19 6.58
C ARG A 3 -1.07 -21.03 7.07
N VAL A 4 -1.61 -21.15 8.27
CA VAL A 4 -2.48 -20.12 8.89
C VAL A 4 -1.68 -18.85 9.15
N LEU A 5 -0.43 -18.98 9.62
CA LEU A 5 0.46 -17.83 9.86
C LEU A 5 0.77 -17.07 8.57
N VAL A 6 1.03 -17.76 7.46
CA VAL A 6 1.28 -17.11 6.17
C VAL A 6 0.05 -16.41 5.62
N ILE A 7 -1.13 -17.04 5.72
CA ILE A 7 -2.39 -16.41 5.28
C ILE A 7 -2.70 -15.16 6.13
N LEU A 8 -2.50 -15.24 7.45
CA LEU A 8 -2.66 -14.09 8.34
C LEU A 8 -1.64 -12.99 8.02
N TRP A 9 -0.38 -13.35 7.79
CA TRP A 9 0.66 -12.39 7.41
C TRP A 9 0.27 -11.68 6.11
N PHE A 10 -0.07 -12.42 5.05
CA PHE A 10 -0.56 -11.84 3.81
C PHE A 10 -1.78 -10.94 4.00
N ALA A 11 -2.78 -11.37 4.78
CA ALA A 11 -3.98 -10.58 5.04
C ALA A 11 -3.66 -9.27 5.77
N ILE A 12 -2.75 -9.31 6.75
CA ILE A 12 -2.29 -8.12 7.49
C ILE A 12 -1.50 -7.19 6.56
N SER A 13 -0.53 -7.71 5.81
CA SER A 13 0.29 -6.96 4.86
C SER A 13 -0.57 -6.28 3.81
N PHE A 14 -1.50 -7.02 3.20
CA PHE A 14 -2.43 -6.50 2.20
C PHE A 14 -3.35 -5.43 2.79
N SER A 15 -3.96 -5.70 3.94
CA SER A 15 -4.83 -4.72 4.62
C SER A 15 -4.07 -3.45 4.98
N ASN A 16 -2.83 -3.58 5.47
CA ASN A 16 -2.00 -2.43 5.82
C ASN A 16 -1.64 -1.58 4.59
N ALA A 17 -1.30 -2.21 3.46
CA ALA A 17 -1.03 -1.49 2.21
C ALA A 17 -2.27 -0.75 1.69
N VAL A 18 -3.44 -1.41 1.69
CA VAL A 18 -4.70 -0.83 1.23
C VAL A 18 -5.14 0.32 2.14
N LEU A 19 -5.13 0.12 3.46
CA LEU A 19 -5.50 1.15 4.43
C LEU A 19 -4.53 2.33 4.42
N GLY A 20 -3.23 2.08 4.29
CA GLY A 20 -2.21 3.11 4.18
C GLY A 20 -2.41 4.01 2.95
N ASN A 21 -2.64 3.39 1.78
CA ASN A 21 -2.94 4.15 0.56
C ASN A 21 -4.26 4.91 0.69
N PHE A 22 -5.32 4.28 1.21
CA PHE A 22 -6.62 4.92 1.39
C PHE A 22 -6.54 6.12 2.35
N ALA A 23 -5.86 5.96 3.49
CA ALA A 23 -5.63 7.04 4.44
C ALA A 23 -4.89 8.21 3.79
N LEU A 24 -3.86 7.93 2.98
CA LEU A 24 -3.11 8.95 2.26
C LEU A 24 -3.98 9.70 1.23
N VAL A 25 -4.81 8.97 0.47
CA VAL A 25 -5.78 9.58 -0.47
C VAL A 25 -6.75 10.50 0.26
N VAL A 26 -7.36 10.05 1.35
CA VAL A 26 -8.32 10.84 2.12
C VAL A 26 -7.63 12.08 2.68
N TRP A 27 -6.44 11.92 3.27
CA TRP A 27 -5.63 13.01 3.81
C TRP A 27 -5.27 14.06 2.75
N LEU A 28 -4.96 13.64 1.52
CA LEU A 28 -4.68 14.52 0.39
C LEU A 28 -5.95 15.22 -0.13
N ARG A 29 -7.08 14.51 -0.20
CA ARG A 29 -8.37 15.10 -0.58
C ARG A 29 -8.82 16.20 0.38
N VAL A 30 -8.65 16.00 1.69
CA VAL A 30 -8.96 17.01 2.71
C VAL A 30 -8.13 18.28 2.53
N ARG A 31 -6.94 18.17 1.93
CA ARG A 31 -6.07 19.32 1.59
C ARG A 31 -6.28 19.87 0.17
N GLY A 32 -7.36 19.49 -0.50
CA GLY A 32 -7.73 20.02 -1.81
C GLY A 32 -7.03 19.35 -3.00
N VAL A 33 -6.25 18.29 -2.78
CA VAL A 33 -5.62 17.53 -3.87
C VAL A 33 -6.69 16.67 -4.55
N ARG A 34 -6.96 16.98 -5.82
CA ARG A 34 -7.91 16.21 -6.64
C ARG A 34 -7.25 14.96 -7.23
N PHE A 35 -8.01 13.87 -7.24
CA PHE A 35 -7.64 12.60 -7.84
C PHE A 35 -8.68 12.22 -8.89
N PRO A 36 -8.27 11.80 -10.10
CA PRO A 36 -9.15 11.05 -10.99
C PRO A 36 -9.65 9.78 -10.28
N HIS A 37 -10.91 9.41 -10.51
CA HIS A 37 -11.56 8.30 -9.79
C HIS A 37 -10.79 6.98 -9.90
N SER A 38 -10.20 6.70 -11.07
CA SER A 38 -9.42 5.49 -11.34
C SER A 38 -8.00 5.53 -10.78
N SER A 39 -7.43 6.70 -10.52
CA SER A 39 -6.02 6.84 -10.12
C SER A 39 -5.82 6.80 -8.61
N ALA A 40 -6.89 6.96 -7.81
CA ALA A 40 -6.83 6.87 -6.35
C ALA A 40 -6.49 5.46 -5.84
N GLY A 41 -6.76 4.42 -6.65
CA GLY A 41 -6.39 3.04 -6.34
C GLY A 41 -4.92 2.70 -6.65
N ASN A 42 -4.20 3.57 -7.37
CA ASN A 42 -2.80 3.34 -7.73
C ASN A 42 -1.88 3.97 -6.67
N PRO A 43 -1.21 3.18 -5.81
CA PRO A 43 -0.38 3.72 -4.75
C PRO A 43 0.79 4.55 -5.28
N GLY A 44 1.36 4.21 -6.45
CA GLY A 44 2.42 4.99 -7.07
C GLY A 44 1.95 6.39 -7.49
N TYR A 45 0.74 6.48 -8.05
CA TYR A 45 0.16 7.78 -8.39
C TYR A 45 -0.13 8.63 -7.15
N VAL A 46 -0.72 8.03 -6.11
CA VAL A 46 -1.02 8.73 -4.85
C VAL A 46 0.27 9.22 -4.18
N LEU A 47 1.32 8.40 -4.19
CA LEU A 47 2.63 8.79 -3.66
C LEU A 47 3.23 9.98 -4.42
N ASN A 48 3.07 10.00 -5.74
CA ASN A 48 3.56 11.11 -6.56
C ASN A 48 2.80 12.41 -6.23
N ARG A 49 1.46 12.34 -6.10
CA ARG A 49 0.66 13.50 -5.66
C ARG A 49 0.98 13.96 -4.25
N TYR A 50 1.31 13.04 -3.35
CA TYR A 50 1.80 13.38 -2.01
C TYR A 50 3.13 14.13 -2.08
N ARG A 51 4.07 13.65 -2.91
CA ARG A 51 5.36 14.29 -3.12
C ARG A 51 5.20 15.70 -3.70
N ASP A 52 4.37 15.87 -4.74
CA ASP A 52 4.06 17.19 -5.30
C ASP A 52 3.53 18.15 -4.22
N TRP A 53 2.59 17.66 -3.39
CA TRP A 53 2.00 18.45 -2.32
C TRP A 53 3.05 18.85 -1.26
N CYS A 54 3.95 17.94 -0.90
CA CYS A 54 5.06 18.22 0.01
C CYS A 54 6.04 19.26 -0.56
N GLU A 55 6.42 19.14 -1.84
CA GLU A 55 7.29 20.10 -2.51
C GLU A 55 6.66 21.50 -2.55
N GLN A 56 5.35 21.61 -2.74
CA GLN A 56 4.61 22.89 -2.68
C GLN A 56 4.56 23.53 -1.28
N HIS A 57 4.78 22.76 -0.21
CA HIS A 57 4.69 23.23 1.18
C HIS A 57 6.05 23.20 1.90
N ASP A 58 7.16 22.98 1.17
CA ASP A 58 8.51 22.87 1.73
C ASP A 58 8.63 21.78 2.82
N LEU A 59 7.88 20.69 2.66
CA LEU A 59 7.84 19.56 3.58
C LEU A 59 8.58 18.35 3.02
N SER A 60 9.12 17.50 3.90
CA SER A 60 9.79 16.27 3.49
C SER A 60 8.81 15.11 3.27
N ALA A 61 8.80 14.55 2.05
CA ALA A 61 8.00 13.37 1.72
C ALA A 61 8.65 12.03 2.15
N ARG A 62 9.91 12.05 2.62
CA ARG A 62 10.79 10.87 2.70
C ARG A 62 10.20 9.72 3.52
N ARG A 63 9.61 10.00 4.68
CA ARG A 63 9.09 8.96 5.60
C ARG A 63 7.93 8.18 5.01
N VAL A 64 6.95 8.88 4.42
CA VAL A 64 5.76 8.26 3.83
C VAL A 64 6.11 7.47 2.58
N VAL A 65 7.05 7.99 1.78
CA VAL A 65 7.59 7.29 0.60
C VAL A 65 8.25 5.97 1.01
N ILE A 66 9.15 6.00 1.99
CA ILE A 66 9.84 4.80 2.51
C ILE A 66 8.84 3.78 3.03
N TYR A 67 7.89 4.20 3.88
CA TYR A 67 6.86 3.31 4.43
C TYR A 67 6.03 2.65 3.32
N SER A 68 5.63 3.42 2.31
CA SER A 68 4.83 2.90 1.19
C SER A 68 5.61 1.89 0.36
N TYR A 69 6.90 2.12 0.11
CA TYR A 69 7.76 1.14 -0.56
C TYR A 69 7.90 -0.15 0.24
N PHE A 70 8.15 -0.06 1.55
CA PHE A 70 8.22 -1.24 2.40
C PHE A 70 6.90 -2.01 2.41
N SER A 71 5.77 -1.33 2.50
CA SER A 71 4.46 -1.98 2.46
C SER A 71 4.18 -2.68 1.12
N ILE A 72 4.62 -2.11 0.00
CA ILE A 72 4.49 -2.75 -1.32
C ILE A 72 5.37 -4.01 -1.39
N ILE A 73 6.63 -3.91 -0.94
CA ILE A 73 7.55 -5.04 -0.91
C ILE A 73 7.02 -6.16 0.00
N ASP A 74 6.48 -5.83 1.16
CA ASP A 74 5.93 -6.80 2.11
C ASP A 74 4.73 -7.57 1.52
N VAL A 75 3.84 -6.90 0.78
CA VAL A 75 2.77 -7.56 0.03
C VAL A 75 3.33 -8.44 -1.09
N LEU A 76 4.34 -7.97 -1.84
CA LEU A 76 4.95 -8.75 -2.91
C LEU A 76 5.66 -10.01 -2.40
N LEU A 77 6.29 -9.95 -1.21
CA LEU A 77 6.96 -11.10 -0.61
C LEU A 77 5.96 -12.11 -0.03
N SER A 78 4.86 -11.64 0.56
CA SER A 78 3.83 -12.51 1.13
C SER A 78 2.94 -13.16 0.07
N SER A 79 2.72 -12.50 -1.09
CA SER A 79 1.86 -12.99 -2.19
C SER A 79 2.24 -14.38 -2.75
N PRO A 80 3.48 -14.64 -3.23
CA PRO A 80 3.82 -15.92 -3.85
C PRO A 80 3.76 -17.08 -2.84
N ILE A 81 4.10 -16.83 -1.58
CA ILE A 81 4.03 -17.85 -0.53
C ILE A 81 2.56 -18.18 -0.20
N ALA A 82 1.70 -17.16 -0.13
CA ALA A 82 0.26 -17.37 0.04
C ALA A 82 -0.35 -18.13 -1.15
N ILE A 83 0.00 -17.77 -2.39
CA ILE A 83 -0.46 -18.44 -3.61
C ILE A 83 -0.02 -19.91 -3.63
N LEU A 84 1.25 -20.20 -3.32
CA LEU A 84 1.76 -21.57 -3.27
C LEU A 84 1.04 -22.44 -2.23
N ILE A 85 0.71 -21.86 -1.07
CA ILE A 85 -0.02 -22.57 -0.01
C ILE A 85 -1.48 -22.82 -0.39
N LEU A 86 -2.14 -21.85 -1.01
CA LEU A 86 -3.52 -21.98 -1.46
C LEU A 86 -3.63 -22.96 -2.63
N ALA A 87 -2.71 -22.91 -3.60
CA ALA A 87 -2.68 -23.80 -4.75
C ALA A 87 -2.28 -25.25 -4.37
N GLY A 88 -1.29 -25.40 -3.48
CA GLY A 88 -0.81 -26.71 -3.02
C GLY A 88 -1.72 -27.43 -2.00
N GLY A 89 -2.85 -26.82 -1.60
CA GLY A 89 -3.84 -27.43 -0.71
C GLY A 89 -4.93 -28.24 -1.42
N HIS A 90 -4.92 -28.31 -2.75
CA HIS A 90 -5.92 -28.99 -3.58
C HIS A 90 -5.55 -30.43 -3.99
N HIS A 91 -4.51 -31.02 -3.38
CA HIS A 91 -4.10 -32.41 -3.59
C HIS A 91 -4.14 -33.20 -2.29
#